data_AF-A0AAU4TAF0-F1
#
_entry.id   AF-A0AAU4TAF0-F1
#
_cell.length_a   1.000
_cell.length_b   1.000
_cell.length_c   1.000
_cell.angle_alpha   90.00
_cell.angle_beta   90.00
_cell.angle_gamma   90.00
#
_symmetry.space_group_name_H-M   'P 1'
#
loop_
_entity.id
_entity.type
_entity.pdbx_description
1 polymer ?
#
loop_
_entity_poly.entity_id
_entity_poly.type
_entity_poly.pdbx_seq_one_letter_code
_entity_poly.pdbx_strand_id
1 'polypeptide(L)'
;MLGFLIRLLPFWVREPLLIAIGSVLGVRIFYLGVHDHDLVAAGLGVVFLVFTAIRVHGVIRALRERRNPSPAAPADGGAVEGAAKAPALVPAQAPSPAPAPAPAPIQAKVVPPPGPAPVQKEPNAWGQAFAALALFGALGGALWVAPHVMPAADDNTPQPASCSSGEREELPKAYKKTPRPVTGDELCEVLNRPDLAQLLGTPGETASTAFGTNSTAPLTDKKVAQPEAEVRFDTYTVHVSATYDKLTTAQYVKLMQYGNETGVKTLKVLGRPAVYSSDHTMKLEIDLGSTGSSGPVEQGPLARTLTVALAPDDRGGSYDFTVWSTSGALPQDSVLLGIAEKVLPAIPERSVR
;
A
#
# COMPACT_ATOMS: atom_id res chain seq x y z
N MET A 1 -5.82 -12.89 9.38
CA MET A 1 -7.06 -13.57 8.91
C MET A 1 -6.80 -14.67 7.87
N LEU A 2 -6.17 -14.39 6.72
CA LEU A 2 -6.10 -15.30 5.55
C LEU A 2 -5.72 -16.77 5.84
N GLY A 3 -4.74 -17.01 6.71
CA GLY A 3 -4.25 -18.36 7.03
C GLY A 3 -5.29 -19.31 7.67
N PHE A 4 -6.37 -18.79 8.24
CA PHE A 4 -7.45 -19.61 8.81
C PHE A 4 -8.41 -20.12 7.72
N LEU A 5 -8.76 -19.26 6.76
CA LEU A 5 -9.57 -19.61 5.58
C LEU A 5 -8.89 -20.70 4.74
N ILE A 6 -7.58 -20.56 4.50
CA ILE A 6 -6.77 -21.58 3.80
C ILE A 6 -6.78 -22.93 4.54
N ARG A 7 -7.02 -22.94 5.86
CA ARG A 7 -7.05 -24.16 6.69
C ARG A 7 -8.38 -24.92 6.63
N LEU A 8 -9.50 -24.24 6.29
CA LEU A 8 -10.81 -24.86 6.08
C LEU A 8 -10.97 -25.49 4.68
N LEU A 9 -10.19 -25.05 3.68
CA LEU A 9 -10.32 -25.56 2.32
C LEU A 9 -9.97 -27.06 2.24
N PRO A 10 -10.76 -27.88 1.52
CA PRO A 10 -10.46 -29.29 1.33
C PRO A 10 -9.13 -29.45 0.58
N PHE A 11 -8.41 -30.53 0.89
CA PHE A 11 -7.07 -30.85 0.37
C PHE A 11 -6.92 -30.59 -1.14
N TRP A 12 -7.90 -31.06 -1.92
CA TRP A 12 -7.98 -30.95 -3.38
C TRP A 12 -8.06 -29.52 -3.95
N VAL A 13 -8.44 -28.53 -3.14
CA VAL A 13 -8.43 -27.10 -3.52
C VAL A 13 -7.22 -26.40 -2.88
N ARG A 14 -6.92 -26.76 -1.62
CA ARG A 14 -5.86 -26.13 -0.83
C ARG A 14 -4.46 -26.33 -1.40
N GLU A 15 -4.08 -27.55 -1.74
CA GLU A 15 -2.72 -27.82 -2.24
C GLU A 15 -2.43 -27.23 -3.63
N PRO A 16 -3.28 -27.38 -4.68
CA PRO A 16 -3.01 -26.74 -5.96
C PRO A 16 -3.02 -25.21 -5.89
N LEU A 17 -3.85 -24.60 -5.02
CA LEU A 17 -3.83 -23.14 -4.78
C LEU A 17 -2.49 -22.70 -4.17
N LEU A 18 -1.98 -23.42 -3.18
CA LEU A 18 -0.67 -23.13 -2.57
C LEU A 18 0.50 -23.39 -3.52
N ILE A 19 0.41 -24.39 -4.39
CA ILE A 19 1.39 -24.66 -5.46
C ILE A 19 1.39 -23.53 -6.49
N ALA A 20 0.22 -23.06 -6.94
CA ALA A 20 0.11 -21.96 -7.89
C ALA A 20 0.68 -20.64 -7.31
N ILE A 21 0.26 -20.27 -6.09
CA ILE A 21 0.77 -19.07 -5.40
C ILE A 21 2.27 -19.19 -5.14
N GLY A 22 2.73 -20.32 -4.58
CA GLY A 22 4.15 -20.53 -4.27
C GLY A 22 5.05 -20.56 -5.50
N SER A 23 4.56 -21.07 -6.64
CA SER A 23 5.27 -21.03 -7.92
C SER A 23 5.38 -19.60 -8.46
N VAL A 24 4.26 -18.86 -8.56
CA VAL A 24 4.26 -17.48 -9.07
C VAL A 24 5.09 -16.54 -8.19
N LEU A 25 4.98 -16.66 -6.87
CA LEU A 25 5.79 -15.86 -5.94
C LEU A 25 7.28 -16.25 -6.02
N GLY A 26 7.60 -17.55 -6.02
CA GLY A 26 8.97 -18.06 -6.07
C GLY A 26 9.70 -17.70 -7.35
N VAL A 27 9.07 -17.86 -8.51
CA VAL A 27 9.64 -17.46 -9.82
C VAL A 27 9.87 -15.94 -9.86
N ARG A 28 8.90 -15.13 -9.40
CA ARG A 28 9.03 -13.66 -9.43
C ARG A 28 10.13 -13.15 -8.50
N ILE A 29 10.22 -13.68 -7.28
CA ILE A 29 11.26 -13.30 -6.30
C ILE A 29 12.64 -13.75 -6.79
N PHE A 30 12.75 -14.97 -7.36
CA PHE A 30 14.00 -15.45 -7.96
C PHE A 30 14.44 -14.60 -9.15
N TYR A 31 13.51 -14.26 -10.07
CA TYR A 31 13.80 -13.44 -11.24
C TYR A 31 14.34 -12.06 -10.84
N LEU A 32 13.68 -11.38 -9.90
CA LEU A 32 14.13 -10.07 -9.40
C LEU A 32 15.51 -10.17 -8.73
N GLY A 33 15.72 -11.11 -7.79
CA GLY A 33 17.02 -11.28 -7.14
C GLY A 33 18.18 -11.65 -8.09
N VAL A 34 17.90 -12.31 -9.21
CA VAL A 34 18.89 -12.58 -10.27
C VAL A 34 19.15 -11.34 -11.14
N HIS A 35 18.15 -10.50 -11.37
CA HIS A 35 18.26 -9.28 -12.19
C HIS A 35 18.93 -8.13 -11.42
N ASP A 36 18.52 -7.92 -10.17
CA ASP A 36 18.97 -6.84 -9.29
C ASP A 36 20.27 -7.20 -8.52
N HIS A 37 20.87 -8.35 -8.85
CA HIS A 37 22.03 -8.96 -8.18
C HIS A 37 21.89 -9.24 -6.66
N ASP A 38 20.69 -9.12 -6.07
CA ASP A 38 20.45 -9.49 -4.68
C ASP A 38 20.38 -11.02 -4.47
N LEU A 39 21.50 -11.55 -3.96
CA LEU A 39 21.66 -12.95 -3.55
C LEU A 39 20.66 -13.37 -2.45
N VAL A 40 20.14 -12.45 -1.63
CA VAL A 40 19.18 -12.75 -0.56
C VAL A 40 17.78 -12.97 -1.15
N ALA A 41 17.30 -12.08 -2.01
CA ALA A 41 16.07 -12.28 -2.78
C ALA A 41 16.16 -13.56 -3.66
N ALA A 42 17.27 -13.76 -4.37
CA ALA A 42 17.47 -14.97 -5.18
C ALA A 42 17.38 -16.25 -4.32
N GLY A 43 18.03 -16.26 -3.14
CA GLY A 43 17.95 -17.36 -2.19
C GLY A 43 16.53 -17.65 -1.68
N LEU A 44 15.77 -16.60 -1.33
CA LEU A 44 14.37 -16.73 -0.93
C LEU A 44 13.48 -17.29 -2.05
N GLY A 45 13.70 -16.86 -3.30
CA GLY A 45 13.01 -17.39 -4.47
C GLY A 45 13.23 -18.91 -4.65
N VAL A 46 14.49 -19.36 -4.52
CA VAL A 46 14.83 -20.80 -4.57
C VAL A 46 14.13 -21.58 -3.45
N VAL A 47 14.09 -21.06 -2.21
CA VAL A 47 13.41 -21.73 -1.08
C VAL A 47 11.91 -21.93 -1.36
N PHE A 48 11.22 -20.92 -1.92
CA PHE A 48 9.82 -21.05 -2.32
C PHE A 48 9.61 -22.09 -3.43
N LEU A 49 10.50 -22.13 -4.43
CA LEU A 49 10.43 -23.13 -5.52
C LEU A 49 10.68 -24.56 -5.02
N VAL A 50 11.65 -24.77 -4.13
CA VAL A 50 11.93 -26.07 -3.50
C VAL A 50 10.75 -26.54 -2.65
N PHE A 51 10.15 -25.66 -1.84
CA PHE A 51 8.95 -26.00 -1.05
C PHE A 51 7.75 -26.35 -1.95
N THR A 52 7.56 -25.62 -3.05
CA THR A 52 6.54 -25.93 -4.06
C THR A 52 6.80 -27.29 -4.73
N ALA A 53 8.05 -27.61 -5.09
CA ALA A 53 8.41 -28.91 -5.67
C ALA A 53 8.14 -30.08 -4.71
N ILE A 54 8.42 -29.91 -3.40
CA ILE A 54 8.09 -30.90 -2.36
C ILE A 54 6.57 -31.11 -2.26
N ARG A 55 5.76 -30.03 -2.35
CA ARG A 55 4.29 -30.12 -2.37
C ARG A 55 3.78 -30.87 -3.60
N VAL A 56 4.29 -30.54 -4.79
CA VAL A 56 3.95 -31.26 -6.04
C VAL A 56 4.30 -32.74 -5.93
N HIS A 57 5.45 -33.09 -5.36
CA HIS A 57 5.83 -34.49 -5.15
C HIS A 57 4.89 -35.22 -4.17
N GLY A 58 4.45 -34.56 -3.09
CA GLY A 58 3.45 -35.08 -2.16
C GLY A 58 2.11 -35.40 -2.84
N VAL A 59 1.59 -34.47 -3.65
CA VAL A 59 0.36 -34.67 -4.45
C VAL A 59 0.52 -35.82 -5.44
N ILE A 60 1.65 -35.89 -6.17
CA ILE A 60 1.94 -36.98 -7.12
C ILE A 60 2.02 -38.33 -6.40
N ARG A 61 2.61 -38.39 -5.20
CA ARG A 61 2.67 -39.61 -4.38
C ARG A 61 1.28 -40.07 -3.95
N ALA A 62 0.47 -39.19 -3.38
CA ALA A 62 -0.90 -39.51 -2.96
C ALA A 62 -1.80 -39.93 -4.14
N LEU A 63 -1.59 -39.36 -5.34
CA LEU A 63 -2.28 -39.78 -6.56
C LEU A 63 -1.79 -41.14 -7.08
N ARG A 64 -0.50 -41.46 -6.91
CA ARG A 64 0.08 -42.76 -7.29
C ARG A 64 -0.37 -43.88 -6.36
N GLU A 65 -0.41 -43.63 -5.06
CA GLU A 65 -0.96 -44.53 -4.04
C GLU A 65 -2.46 -44.79 -4.26
N ARG A 66 -3.23 -43.84 -4.82
CA ARG A 66 -4.61 -44.04 -5.26
C ARG A 66 -4.79 -44.75 -6.61
N ARG A 67 -3.77 -44.71 -7.49
CA ARG A 67 -3.82 -45.37 -8.81
C ARG A 67 -3.33 -46.82 -8.80
N ASN A 68 -2.46 -47.16 -7.85
CA ASN A 68 -1.97 -48.52 -7.65
C ASN A 68 -2.45 -49.05 -6.28
N PRO A 69 -3.74 -49.40 -6.11
CA PRO A 69 -4.12 -50.27 -5.00
C PRO A 69 -3.41 -51.61 -5.18
N SER A 70 -2.61 -52.03 -4.20
CA SER A 70 -2.00 -53.36 -4.22
C SER A 70 -3.09 -54.44 -4.34
N PRO A 71 -2.86 -55.52 -5.10
CA PRO A 71 -3.71 -56.71 -5.03
C PRO A 71 -3.84 -57.15 -3.57
N ALA A 72 -5.06 -57.39 -3.11
CA ALA A 72 -5.31 -57.78 -1.73
C ALA A 72 -4.68 -59.16 -1.45
N ALA A 73 -3.68 -59.20 -0.57
CA ALA A 73 -3.29 -60.45 0.07
C ALA A 73 -4.46 -60.94 0.94
N PRO A 74 -4.78 -62.25 0.94
CA PRO A 74 -5.84 -62.78 1.79
C PRO A 74 -5.48 -62.66 3.27
N ALA A 75 -6.50 -62.60 4.12
CA ALA A 75 -6.30 -62.66 5.56
C ALA A 75 -5.97 -64.09 6.00
N ASP A 76 -5.05 -64.24 6.96
CA ASP A 76 -5.20 -65.25 8.02
C ASP A 76 -4.46 -64.84 9.32
N GLY A 77 -4.72 -65.56 10.41
CA GLY A 77 -4.48 -65.09 11.79
C GLY A 77 -3.01 -65.04 12.30
N GLY A 78 -2.81 -64.39 13.47
CA GLY A 78 -1.49 -64.26 14.11
C GLY A 78 -1.48 -63.50 15.46
N ALA A 79 -1.71 -64.23 16.55
CA ALA A 79 -1.85 -63.82 17.95
C ALA A 79 -0.67 -63.05 18.65
N VAL A 80 -1.03 -62.22 19.67
CA VAL A 80 -0.36 -62.04 21.01
C VAL A 80 1.06 -61.40 21.06
N GLU A 81 1.47 -60.55 22.01
CA GLU A 81 0.87 -59.88 23.21
C GLU A 81 1.13 -58.33 23.11
N GLY A 82 1.36 -57.46 24.12
CA GLY A 82 1.39 -57.58 25.59
C GLY A 82 1.96 -56.40 26.39
N ALA A 83 1.67 -56.38 27.72
CA ALA A 83 2.16 -55.46 28.79
C ALA A 83 2.04 -53.93 28.56
N ALA A 84 1.86 -53.03 29.54
CA ALA A 84 1.36 -52.99 30.94
C ALA A 84 0.97 -51.50 31.22
N LYS A 85 0.40 -50.99 32.33
CA LYS A 85 0.35 -51.40 33.76
C LYS A 85 -0.74 -50.56 34.49
N ALA A 86 -1.36 -51.06 35.56
CA ALA A 86 -2.25 -50.30 36.48
C ALA A 86 -1.61 -50.21 37.91
N PRO A 87 -2.06 -49.35 38.86
CA PRO A 87 -3.37 -49.42 39.57
C PRO A 87 -4.12 -48.05 39.65
N ALA A 88 -5.36 -47.83 40.12
CA ALA A 88 -6.47 -48.59 40.75
C ALA A 88 -6.86 -48.12 42.18
N LEU A 89 -8.12 -47.67 42.37
CA LEU A 89 -8.86 -47.54 43.64
C LEU A 89 -10.38 -47.36 43.35
N VAL A 90 -11.26 -47.93 44.19
CA VAL A 90 -12.71 -48.27 43.97
C VAL A 90 -13.39 -48.41 45.38
N PRO A 91 -14.72 -48.57 45.62
CA PRO A 91 -15.95 -48.68 44.78
C PRO A 91 -16.97 -47.53 45.04
N ALA A 92 -18.32 -47.56 44.95
CA ALA A 92 -19.46 -48.51 44.74
C ALA A 92 -20.72 -47.67 44.34
N GLN A 93 -21.94 -48.13 43.94
CA GLN A 93 -22.59 -49.38 43.44
C GLN A 93 -23.92 -48.92 42.73
N ALA A 94 -24.47 -49.55 41.68
CA ALA A 94 -25.32 -50.78 41.58
C ALA A 94 -26.69 -50.72 42.31
N PRO A 95 -27.80 -51.32 41.78
CA PRO A 95 -27.90 -52.26 40.64
C PRO A 95 -28.94 -51.91 39.54
N SER A 96 -29.08 -52.78 38.52
CA SER A 96 -30.10 -52.78 37.44
C SER A 96 -31.13 -53.93 37.63
N PRO A 97 -32.12 -54.12 36.71
CA PRO A 97 -31.98 -55.20 35.71
C PRO A 97 -32.62 -54.95 34.31
N ALA A 98 -32.45 -55.90 33.38
CA ALA A 98 -33.06 -55.97 32.04
C ALA A 98 -34.14 -57.10 31.97
N PRO A 99 -34.75 -57.49 30.81
CA PRO A 99 -34.07 -58.23 29.71
C PRO A 99 -34.62 -57.97 28.27
N ALA A 100 -34.13 -58.76 27.29
CA ALA A 100 -34.63 -58.85 25.88
C ALA A 100 -35.63 -60.04 25.71
N PRO A 101 -36.21 -60.39 24.51
CA PRO A 101 -35.46 -60.91 23.34
C PRO A 101 -36.09 -60.60 21.94
N ALA A 102 -35.55 -61.25 20.89
CA ALA A 102 -36.14 -61.44 19.54
C ALA A 102 -36.53 -62.96 19.37
N PRO A 103 -37.21 -63.48 18.30
CA PRO A 103 -36.95 -63.23 16.87
C PRO A 103 -38.17 -63.39 15.88
N ALA A 104 -37.85 -63.58 14.59
CA ALA A 104 -38.63 -64.26 13.52
C ALA A 104 -39.64 -63.44 12.65
N PRO A 105 -39.97 -63.90 11.40
CA PRO A 105 -40.48 -63.05 10.30
C PRO A 105 -41.89 -63.43 9.77
N ILE A 106 -42.42 -62.74 8.73
CA ILE A 106 -43.15 -63.30 7.53
C ILE A 106 -43.86 -62.21 6.64
N GLN A 107 -43.63 -62.32 5.32
CA GLN A 107 -44.44 -61.98 4.10
C GLN A 107 -45.40 -60.75 3.99
N ALA A 108 -44.97 -59.82 3.12
CA ALA A 108 -45.67 -59.15 1.99
C ALA A 108 -47.22 -59.13 1.81
N LYS A 109 -47.75 -57.94 1.45
CA LYS A 109 -48.68 -57.76 0.31
C LYS A 109 -48.64 -56.33 -0.28
N VAL A 110 -49.24 -56.13 -1.46
CA VAL A 110 -49.09 -54.94 -2.35
C VAL A 110 -50.37 -54.08 -2.43
N VAL A 111 -50.21 -52.74 -2.51
CA VAL A 111 -51.22 -51.76 -2.94
C VAL A 111 -50.55 -50.69 -3.85
N PRO A 112 -51.24 -50.08 -4.86
CA PRO A 112 -50.57 -49.31 -5.95
C PRO A 112 -50.19 -47.83 -5.65
N PRO A 113 -49.51 -47.12 -6.59
CA PRO A 113 -48.76 -45.88 -6.32
C PRO A 113 -49.44 -44.56 -6.77
N PRO A 114 -48.94 -43.40 -6.27
CA PRO A 114 -49.13 -42.10 -6.91
C PRO A 114 -47.79 -41.42 -7.33
N GLY A 115 -47.63 -41.15 -8.63
CA GLY A 115 -46.79 -40.06 -9.18
C GLY A 115 -45.24 -40.22 -9.17
N PRO A 116 -44.56 -40.09 -10.32
CA PRO A 116 -43.11 -39.89 -10.33
C PRO A 116 -42.77 -38.46 -9.90
N ALA A 117 -42.01 -38.30 -8.81
CA ALA A 117 -41.41 -37.02 -8.46
C ALA A 117 -40.33 -36.63 -9.50
N PRO A 118 -40.21 -35.34 -9.88
CA PRO A 118 -39.22 -34.91 -10.85
C PRO A 118 -37.80 -35.09 -10.29
N VAL A 119 -36.96 -35.84 -11.00
CA VAL A 119 -35.54 -35.98 -10.66
C VAL A 119 -34.86 -34.63 -10.84
N GLN A 120 -34.56 -33.93 -9.73
CA GLN A 120 -33.68 -32.79 -9.77
C GLN A 120 -32.28 -33.26 -10.17
N LYS A 121 -31.84 -32.80 -11.33
CA LYS A 121 -30.52 -33.14 -11.89
C LYS A 121 -29.48 -32.30 -11.18
N GLU A 122 -28.72 -32.90 -10.26
CA GLU A 122 -27.65 -32.21 -9.55
C GLU A 122 -26.68 -31.54 -10.55
N PRO A 123 -26.22 -30.30 -10.26
CA PRO A 123 -25.30 -29.61 -11.15
C PRO A 123 -23.94 -30.34 -11.16
N ASN A 124 -23.64 -31.02 -12.27
CA ASN A 124 -22.44 -31.83 -12.47
C ASN A 124 -21.17 -31.13 -11.94
N ALA A 125 -20.64 -31.56 -10.79
CA ALA A 125 -19.48 -30.90 -10.15
C ALA A 125 -18.23 -30.82 -11.07
N TRP A 126 -18.07 -31.81 -11.95
CA TRP A 126 -17.04 -31.81 -13.00
C TRP A 126 -17.17 -30.64 -13.99
N GLY A 127 -18.39 -30.20 -14.31
CA GLY A 127 -18.63 -29.05 -15.18
C GLY A 127 -18.19 -27.74 -14.55
N GLN A 128 -18.43 -27.55 -13.25
CA GLN A 128 -17.91 -26.39 -12.51
C GLN A 128 -16.38 -26.40 -12.40
N ALA A 129 -15.77 -27.57 -12.19
CA ALA A 129 -14.31 -27.71 -12.18
C ALA A 129 -13.67 -27.30 -13.52
N PHE A 130 -14.23 -27.74 -14.65
CA PHE A 130 -13.76 -27.31 -15.98
C PHE A 130 -14.03 -25.83 -16.26
N ALA A 131 -15.17 -25.28 -15.86
CA ALA A 131 -15.47 -23.85 -16.01
C ALA A 131 -14.48 -22.97 -15.22
N ALA A 132 -14.13 -23.37 -13.99
CA ALA A 132 -13.12 -22.69 -13.19
C ALA A 132 -11.72 -22.77 -13.84
N LEU A 133 -11.32 -23.97 -14.29
CA LEU A 133 -10.02 -24.16 -14.98
C LEU A 133 -9.94 -23.37 -16.29
N ALA A 134 -11.03 -23.27 -17.06
CA ALA A 134 -11.09 -22.45 -18.26
C ALA A 134 -10.98 -20.95 -17.95
N LEU A 135 -11.64 -20.47 -16.89
CA LEU A 135 -11.55 -19.07 -16.46
C LEU A 135 -10.15 -18.72 -15.95
N PHE A 136 -9.53 -19.56 -15.12
CA PHE A 136 -8.14 -19.35 -14.68
C PHE A 136 -7.13 -19.51 -15.81
N GLY A 137 -7.38 -20.40 -16.79
CA GLY A 137 -6.58 -20.50 -18.01
C GLY A 137 -6.68 -19.25 -18.89
N ALA A 138 -7.88 -18.67 -19.02
CA ALA A 138 -8.09 -17.42 -19.76
C ALA A 138 -7.45 -16.22 -19.05
N LEU A 139 -7.60 -16.10 -17.73
CA LEU A 139 -6.96 -15.05 -16.93
C LEU A 139 -5.42 -15.19 -16.94
N GLY A 140 -4.89 -16.41 -16.78
CA GLY A 140 -3.47 -16.69 -16.87
C GLY A 140 -2.90 -16.40 -18.26
N GLY A 141 -3.64 -16.78 -19.32
CA GLY A 141 -3.30 -16.46 -20.71
C GLY A 141 -3.29 -14.96 -20.98
N ALA A 142 -4.30 -14.22 -20.52
CA ALA A 142 -4.35 -12.77 -20.64
C ALA A 142 -3.18 -12.08 -19.92
N LEU A 143 -2.85 -12.53 -18.70
CA LEU A 143 -1.71 -12.02 -17.92
C LEU A 143 -0.34 -12.42 -18.51
N TRP A 144 -0.25 -13.53 -19.26
CA TRP A 144 0.98 -13.94 -19.95
C TRP A 144 1.17 -13.23 -21.31
N VAL A 145 0.07 -12.95 -22.01
CA VAL A 145 0.08 -12.25 -23.30
C VAL A 145 0.24 -10.74 -23.11
N ALA A 146 -0.31 -10.14 -22.05
CA ALA A 146 -0.23 -8.69 -21.83
C ALA A 146 1.21 -8.10 -21.91
N PRO A 147 2.25 -8.69 -21.26
CA PRO A 147 3.64 -8.22 -21.41
C PRO A 147 4.24 -8.36 -22.81
N HIS A 148 3.61 -9.15 -23.70
CA HIS A 148 4.08 -9.41 -25.06
C HIS A 148 3.28 -8.66 -26.15
N VAL A 149 2.17 -8.01 -25.78
CA VAL A 149 1.32 -7.22 -26.72
C VAL A 149 1.12 -5.77 -26.28
N MET A 150 1.44 -5.43 -25.04
CA MET A 150 1.81 -4.05 -24.72
C MET A 150 3.10 -3.72 -25.47
N PRO A 151 3.20 -2.56 -26.14
CA PRO A 151 4.51 -2.11 -26.61
C PRO A 151 5.45 -2.01 -25.40
N ALA A 152 6.73 -2.29 -25.61
CA ALA A 152 7.72 -1.96 -24.60
C ALA A 152 7.60 -0.46 -24.30
N ALA A 153 7.60 -0.11 -23.01
CA ALA A 153 7.87 1.26 -22.64
C ALA A 153 9.36 1.49 -22.97
N ASP A 154 9.61 2.16 -24.09
CA ASP A 154 10.95 2.60 -24.44
C ASP A 154 11.51 3.52 -23.32
N ASP A 155 12.83 3.53 -23.19
CA ASP A 155 13.61 4.19 -22.14
C ASP A 155 13.40 3.68 -20.70
N ASN A 156 14.23 2.71 -20.30
CA ASN A 156 14.39 2.25 -18.90
C ASN A 156 15.10 3.27 -17.99
N THR A 157 15.11 4.56 -18.36
CA THR A 157 15.49 5.64 -17.44
C THR A 157 14.31 6.00 -16.55
N PRO A 158 14.45 6.07 -15.22
CA PRO A 158 13.38 6.55 -14.34
C PRO A 158 12.92 7.95 -14.78
N GLN A 159 11.72 8.03 -15.38
CA GLN A 159 11.18 9.29 -15.86
C GLN A 159 10.91 10.21 -14.65
N PRO A 160 11.37 11.47 -14.66
CA PRO A 160 11.13 12.39 -13.55
C PRO A 160 9.63 12.56 -13.30
N ALA A 161 9.23 12.50 -12.03
CA ALA A 161 7.82 12.63 -11.65
C ALA A 161 7.22 13.92 -12.22
N SER A 162 6.16 13.80 -13.01
CA SER A 162 5.46 14.95 -13.60
C SER A 162 4.35 15.44 -12.68
N CYS A 163 4.20 16.76 -12.54
CA CYS A 163 3.03 17.36 -11.89
C CYS A 163 1.75 16.91 -12.63
N SER A 164 0.86 16.23 -11.91
CA SER A 164 -0.30 15.57 -12.53
C SER A 164 -1.38 16.56 -12.93
N SER A 165 -1.48 16.86 -14.24
CA SER A 165 -2.61 17.60 -14.82
C SER A 165 -3.87 16.70 -14.92
N GLY A 166 -4.33 16.19 -13.78
CA GLY A 166 -5.57 15.42 -13.68
C GLY A 166 -6.81 16.21 -14.11
N GLU A 167 -7.97 15.56 -14.17
CA GLU A 167 -9.23 16.26 -14.45
C GLU A 167 -9.38 17.45 -13.50
N ARG A 168 -9.45 18.67 -14.05
CA ARG A 168 -9.34 19.92 -13.26
C ARG A 168 -10.46 20.00 -12.22
N GLU A 169 -10.13 19.62 -10.99
CA GLU A 169 -11.03 19.65 -9.84
C GLU A 169 -11.58 21.07 -9.64
N GLU A 170 -12.86 21.23 -9.31
CA GLU A 170 -13.47 22.56 -9.26
C GLU A 170 -12.87 23.40 -8.12
N LEU A 171 -12.00 24.34 -8.48
CA LEU A 171 -11.29 25.21 -7.54
C LEU A 171 -12.21 25.72 -6.42
N PRO A 172 -11.88 25.45 -5.14
CA PRO A 172 -12.74 25.79 -4.02
C PRO A 172 -13.17 27.26 -4.03
N LYS A 173 -14.38 27.54 -3.51
CA LYS A 173 -14.99 28.89 -3.53
C LYS A 173 -14.15 29.99 -2.85
N ALA A 174 -13.10 29.64 -2.12
CA ALA A 174 -12.07 30.54 -1.62
C ALA A 174 -11.20 31.14 -2.74
N TYR A 175 -10.79 30.36 -3.75
CA TYR A 175 -10.00 30.83 -4.90
C TYR A 175 -10.74 31.87 -5.74
N LYS A 176 -12.08 31.80 -5.77
CA LYS A 176 -12.96 32.79 -6.41
C LYS A 176 -13.14 34.08 -5.59
N LYS A 177 -12.55 34.17 -4.39
CA LYS A 177 -12.65 35.30 -3.44
C LYS A 177 -11.29 35.87 -3.00
N THR A 178 -10.25 35.05 -2.98
CA THR A 178 -8.87 35.49 -2.80
C THR A 178 -8.44 36.36 -3.99
N PRO A 179 -7.75 37.48 -3.81
CA PRO A 179 -7.25 38.28 -4.92
C PRO A 179 -6.03 37.60 -5.59
N ARG A 180 -6.18 37.20 -6.86
CA ARG A 180 -5.11 36.63 -7.70
C ARG A 180 -4.38 35.40 -7.10
N PRO A 181 -5.08 34.35 -6.62
CA PRO A 181 -4.42 33.16 -6.12
C PRO A 181 -3.80 32.38 -7.28
N VAL A 182 -2.62 31.82 -7.04
CA VAL A 182 -2.06 30.73 -7.86
C VAL A 182 -2.79 29.41 -7.54
N THR A 183 -2.66 28.38 -8.38
CA THR A 183 -3.08 27.01 -8.05
C THR A 183 -1.92 26.17 -7.53
N GLY A 184 -2.21 25.04 -6.89
CA GLY A 184 -1.19 24.05 -6.52
C GLY A 184 -0.47 23.49 -7.75
N ASP A 185 -1.18 23.36 -8.87
CA ASP A 185 -0.63 22.90 -10.15
C ASP A 185 0.38 23.92 -10.71
N GLU A 186 0.02 25.21 -10.70
CA GLU A 186 0.93 26.31 -11.08
C GLU A 186 2.17 26.35 -10.17
N LEU A 187 2.03 26.11 -8.86
CA LEU A 187 3.17 25.99 -7.93
C LEU A 187 4.03 24.75 -8.23
N CYS A 188 3.41 23.61 -8.56
CA CYS A 188 4.13 22.38 -8.88
C CYS A 188 4.94 22.54 -10.18
N GLU A 189 4.34 23.09 -11.24
CA GLU A 189 5.01 23.33 -12.53
C GLU A 189 6.25 24.23 -12.39
N VAL A 190 6.19 25.26 -11.53
CA VAL A 190 7.36 26.14 -11.29
C VAL A 190 8.35 25.59 -10.28
N LEU A 191 7.97 24.63 -9.43
CA LEU A 191 8.85 24.01 -8.43
C LEU A 191 9.60 22.81 -9.01
N ASN A 192 8.91 21.98 -9.79
CA ASN A 192 9.41 20.71 -10.33
C ASN A 192 10.31 20.91 -11.55
N ARG A 193 11.46 21.57 -11.32
CA ARG A 193 12.38 22.00 -12.37
C ARG A 193 13.56 21.02 -12.51
N PRO A 194 14.11 20.85 -13.73
CA PRO A 194 15.23 19.93 -13.95
C PRO A 194 16.52 20.29 -13.21
N ASP A 195 16.67 21.53 -12.74
CA ASP A 195 17.81 21.97 -11.93
C ASP A 195 17.54 21.98 -10.40
N LEU A 196 16.36 21.56 -9.94
CA LEU A 196 16.04 21.55 -8.50
C LEU A 196 16.97 20.60 -7.71
N ALA A 197 17.23 19.40 -8.24
CA ALA A 197 18.19 18.45 -7.66
C ALA A 197 19.61 19.07 -7.56
N GLN A 198 20.02 19.85 -8.56
CA GLN A 198 21.30 20.56 -8.53
C GLN A 198 21.31 21.68 -7.48
N LEU A 199 20.21 22.43 -7.32
CA LEU A 199 20.07 23.47 -6.28
C LEU A 199 20.12 22.87 -4.86
N LEU A 200 19.55 21.66 -4.67
CA LEU A 200 19.60 20.91 -3.42
C LEU A 200 20.98 20.32 -3.09
N GLY A 201 21.93 20.36 -4.04
CA GLY A 201 23.25 19.75 -3.89
C GLY A 201 23.28 18.24 -4.21
N THR A 202 22.19 17.69 -4.74
CA THR A 202 22.02 16.28 -5.09
C THR A 202 21.80 16.07 -6.60
N PRO A 203 22.69 16.57 -7.50
CA PRO A 203 22.46 16.65 -8.96
C PRO A 203 22.34 15.31 -9.72
N GLY A 204 22.40 14.17 -9.03
CA GLY A 204 22.09 12.85 -9.57
C GLY A 204 20.76 12.26 -9.11
N GLU A 205 20.01 12.93 -8.22
CA GLU A 205 18.69 12.50 -7.77
C GLU A 205 17.59 12.95 -8.74
N THR A 206 16.67 12.03 -9.02
CA THR A 206 15.45 12.31 -9.81
C THR A 206 14.27 12.49 -8.87
N ALA A 207 13.35 13.40 -9.19
CA ALA A 207 12.13 13.57 -8.40
C ALA A 207 11.27 12.31 -8.46
N SER A 208 11.02 11.68 -7.31
CA SER A 208 10.25 10.44 -7.16
C SER A 208 8.74 10.69 -7.06
N THR A 209 8.33 11.83 -6.52
CA THR A 209 6.95 12.34 -6.61
C THR A 209 6.93 13.86 -6.77
N ALA A 210 6.03 14.38 -7.59
CA ALA A 210 5.75 15.81 -7.73
C ALA A 210 4.24 16.03 -7.84
N PHE A 211 3.64 16.82 -6.94
CA PHE A 211 2.20 17.10 -6.95
C PHE A 211 1.86 18.50 -6.42
N GLY A 212 0.71 19.01 -6.85
CA GLY A 212 0.10 20.24 -6.35
C GLY A 212 -1.22 19.94 -5.62
N THR A 213 -1.61 20.80 -4.67
CA THR A 213 -2.95 20.77 -4.06
C THR A 213 -3.59 22.16 -4.02
N ASN A 214 -4.90 22.22 -4.20
CA ASN A 214 -5.69 23.46 -4.18
C ASN A 214 -6.38 23.66 -2.82
N SER A 215 -5.61 23.56 -1.74
CA SER A 215 -6.07 23.58 -0.33
C SER A 215 -6.59 24.95 0.13
N THR A 216 -7.15 25.03 1.35
CA THR A 216 -7.79 26.26 1.89
C THR A 216 -7.60 26.44 3.40
N ALA A 217 -6.93 27.53 3.80
CA ALA A 217 -6.77 27.92 5.20
C ALA A 217 -8.05 28.56 5.77
N PRO A 218 -8.36 28.36 7.07
CA PRO A 218 -9.29 29.21 7.81
C PRO A 218 -8.64 30.56 8.16
N LEU A 219 -9.33 31.66 7.91
CA LEU A 219 -8.92 33.03 8.28
C LEU A 219 -10.12 33.76 8.88
N THR A 220 -10.18 33.78 10.21
CA THR A 220 -11.34 34.19 11.03
C THR A 220 -12.66 33.59 10.52
N ASP A 221 -13.55 34.40 9.93
CA ASP A 221 -14.91 34.02 9.55
C ASP A 221 -15.00 33.42 8.14
N LYS A 222 -13.85 33.21 7.48
CA LYS A 222 -13.75 32.89 6.04
C LYS A 222 -12.69 31.83 5.78
N LYS A 223 -12.77 31.20 4.61
CA LYS A 223 -11.66 30.42 4.04
C LYS A 223 -10.97 31.24 2.95
N VAL A 224 -9.64 31.20 2.95
CA VAL A 224 -8.79 31.74 1.87
C VAL A 224 -8.18 30.58 1.07
N ALA A 225 -7.70 30.86 -0.14
CA ALA A 225 -6.85 29.92 -0.86
C ALA A 225 -5.56 29.66 -0.06
N GLN A 226 -5.11 28.41 -0.08
CA GLN A 226 -3.80 27.97 0.39
C GLN A 226 -3.33 26.89 -0.60
N PRO A 227 -2.84 27.28 -1.79
CA PRO A 227 -2.27 26.35 -2.74
C PRO A 227 -0.91 25.88 -2.23
N GLU A 228 -0.61 24.62 -2.49
CA GLU A 228 0.63 23.96 -2.06
C GLU A 228 1.19 23.11 -3.20
N ALA A 229 2.50 22.91 -3.22
CA ALA A 229 3.15 21.93 -4.06
C ALA A 229 4.29 21.23 -3.31
N GLU A 230 4.46 19.94 -3.55
CA GLU A 230 5.55 19.13 -3.02
C GLU A 230 6.31 18.46 -4.17
N VAL A 231 7.64 18.53 -4.13
CA VAL A 231 8.55 17.74 -4.97
C VAL A 231 9.51 17.00 -4.07
N ARG A 232 9.55 15.68 -4.23
CA ARG A 232 10.30 14.76 -3.39
C ARG A 232 11.44 14.10 -4.16
N PHE A 233 12.61 14.10 -3.55
CA PHE A 233 13.78 13.32 -3.95
C PHE A 233 14.09 12.28 -2.86
N ASP A 234 15.16 11.52 -3.00
CA ASP A 234 15.52 10.48 -2.03
C ASP A 234 16.14 11.09 -0.76
N THR A 235 16.96 12.13 -0.89
CA THR A 235 17.55 12.85 0.26
C THR A 235 16.60 13.92 0.82
N TYR A 236 15.96 14.72 -0.03
CA TYR A 236 15.19 15.91 0.38
C TYR A 236 13.77 15.94 -0.17
N THR A 237 12.83 16.42 0.64
CA THR A 237 11.53 16.92 0.16
C THR A 237 11.55 18.44 0.16
N VAL A 238 11.00 19.04 -0.90
CA VAL A 238 10.78 20.48 -1.04
C VAL A 238 9.27 20.74 -1.14
N HIS A 239 8.76 21.57 -0.25
CA HIS A 239 7.37 22.06 -0.25
C HIS A 239 7.36 23.57 -0.47
N VAL A 240 6.38 24.05 -1.24
CA VAL A 240 6.08 25.46 -1.39
C VAL A 240 4.60 25.67 -1.19
N SER A 241 4.23 26.53 -0.23
CA SER A 241 2.86 26.99 -0.06
C SER A 241 2.74 28.50 -0.27
N ALA A 242 1.52 28.98 -0.50
CA ALA A 242 1.21 30.41 -0.56
C ALA A 242 0.07 30.77 0.41
N THR A 243 0.35 31.68 1.34
CA THR A 243 -0.59 32.07 2.41
C THR A 243 -1.17 33.45 2.12
N TYR A 244 -2.48 33.53 1.89
CA TYR A 244 -3.18 34.76 1.49
C TYR A 244 -3.90 35.46 2.65
N ASP A 245 -3.14 35.86 3.66
CA ASP A 245 -3.66 36.55 4.85
C ASP A 245 -3.41 38.08 4.82
N LYS A 246 -3.19 38.70 5.98
CA LYS A 246 -2.81 40.11 6.15
C LYS A 246 -1.61 40.30 7.09
N LEU A 247 -0.90 39.24 7.43
CA LEU A 247 0.28 39.29 8.28
C LEU A 247 1.48 39.70 7.44
N THR A 248 2.09 40.84 7.76
CA THR A 248 3.33 41.25 7.12
C THR A 248 4.48 40.39 7.62
N THR A 249 5.56 40.26 6.86
CA THR A 249 6.77 39.52 7.26
C THR A 249 7.30 40.04 8.61
N ALA A 250 7.25 41.36 8.82
CA ALA A 250 7.65 41.99 10.09
C ALA A 250 6.66 41.76 11.26
N GLN A 251 5.43 41.32 11.01
CA GLN A 251 4.50 40.83 12.03
C GLN A 251 4.75 39.35 12.32
N TYR A 252 4.97 38.53 11.29
CA TYR A 252 5.27 37.10 11.43
C TYR A 252 6.56 36.86 12.25
N VAL A 253 7.61 37.63 11.97
CA VAL A 253 8.86 37.68 12.78
C VAL A 253 8.62 38.01 14.27
N LYS A 254 7.53 38.71 14.62
CA LYS A 254 7.16 38.96 16.02
C LYS A 254 6.36 37.81 16.64
N LEU A 255 5.61 37.06 15.85
CA LEU A 255 4.89 35.87 16.33
C LEU A 255 5.87 34.75 16.69
N MET A 256 6.92 34.55 15.88
CA MET A 256 8.04 33.65 16.15
C MET A 256 8.76 33.90 17.49
N GLN A 257 8.61 35.08 18.11
CA GLN A 257 9.19 35.39 19.44
C GLN A 257 8.42 34.73 20.59
N TYR A 258 7.24 34.17 20.32
CA TYR A 258 6.37 33.47 21.27
C TYR A 258 6.21 31.97 20.97
N GLY A 259 6.73 31.51 19.82
CA GLY A 259 6.73 30.11 19.42
C GLY A 259 8.05 29.40 19.75
N ASN A 260 8.30 28.29 19.05
CA ASN A 260 9.50 27.45 19.24
C ASN A 260 10.46 27.50 18.04
N GLU A 261 10.17 28.33 17.02
CA GLU A 261 10.92 28.41 15.79
C GLU A 261 12.37 28.84 16.03
N THR A 262 13.32 28.05 15.52
CA THR A 262 14.75 28.26 15.70
C THR A 262 15.41 28.85 14.46
N GLY A 263 16.65 29.34 14.61
CA GLY A 263 17.44 29.85 13.48
C GLY A 263 16.80 31.02 12.73
N VAL A 264 16.00 31.84 13.43
CA VAL A 264 15.22 32.95 12.87
C VAL A 264 16.15 34.05 12.36
N LYS A 265 16.05 34.37 11.06
CA LYS A 265 16.98 35.30 10.38
C LYS A 265 16.29 36.04 9.24
N THR A 266 16.16 37.36 9.36
CA THR A 266 15.56 38.21 8.33
C THR A 266 16.53 38.54 7.19
N LEU A 267 15.99 38.70 5.98
CA LEU A 267 16.71 39.09 4.78
C LEU A 267 15.76 39.76 3.76
N LYS A 268 16.24 39.93 2.53
CA LYS A 268 15.39 40.18 1.37
C LYS A 268 15.67 39.17 0.26
N VAL A 269 14.63 38.79 -0.47
CA VAL A 269 14.71 37.91 -1.65
C VAL A 269 14.07 38.66 -2.81
N LEU A 270 14.82 38.91 -3.89
CA LEU A 270 14.34 39.72 -5.04
C LEU A 270 13.71 41.08 -4.61
N GLY A 271 14.26 41.72 -3.58
CA GLY A 271 13.78 42.98 -3.00
C GLY A 271 12.62 42.86 -2.00
N ARG A 272 11.89 41.74 -2.01
CA ARG A 272 10.79 41.42 -1.07
C ARG A 272 11.35 41.13 0.33
N PRO A 273 10.71 41.57 1.42
CA PRO A 273 11.07 41.11 2.77
C PRO A 273 10.93 39.59 2.90
N ALA A 274 11.82 38.99 3.70
CA ALA A 274 11.83 37.55 3.94
C ALA A 274 12.41 37.21 5.33
N VAL A 275 12.12 36.00 5.81
CA VAL A 275 12.67 35.42 7.04
C VAL A 275 12.92 33.93 6.85
N TYR A 276 14.07 33.45 7.31
CA TYR A 276 14.29 32.03 7.54
C TYR A 276 13.80 31.63 8.94
N SER A 277 13.28 30.42 9.07
CA SER A 277 12.96 29.75 10.33
C SER A 277 13.28 28.25 10.25
N SER A 278 13.27 27.56 11.38
CA SER A 278 13.39 26.11 11.48
C SER A 278 12.52 25.57 12.60
N ASP A 279 11.60 24.68 12.25
CA ASP A 279 10.71 23.96 13.16
C ASP A 279 10.53 22.52 12.66
N HIS A 280 9.96 21.64 13.49
CA HIS A 280 9.77 20.23 13.17
C HIS A 280 8.53 20.00 12.31
N THR A 281 8.66 19.10 11.34
CA THR A 281 7.51 18.57 10.60
C THR A 281 6.62 17.70 11.52
N MET A 282 5.36 17.50 11.16
CA MET A 282 4.45 16.61 11.90
C MET A 282 4.41 15.22 11.24
N LYS A 283 4.70 14.17 12.00
CA LYS A 283 4.60 12.78 11.55
C LYS A 283 3.24 12.20 11.96
N LEU A 284 2.46 11.74 10.99
CA LEU A 284 1.16 11.10 11.18
C LEU A 284 1.26 9.60 10.87
N GLU A 285 1.10 8.75 11.89
CA GLU A 285 1.01 7.29 11.69
C GLU A 285 -0.44 6.86 11.49
N ILE A 286 -0.79 6.53 10.24
CA ILE A 286 -2.12 6.03 9.86
C ILE A 286 -2.06 4.51 9.80
N ASP A 287 -2.38 3.87 10.93
CA ASP A 287 -2.36 2.42 11.05
C ASP A 287 -3.60 1.81 10.36
N LEU A 288 -3.41 1.17 9.20
CA LEU A 288 -4.47 0.52 8.42
C LEU A 288 -4.87 -0.86 8.97
N GLY A 289 -4.51 -1.14 10.24
CA GLY A 289 -4.97 -2.28 11.03
C GLY A 289 -6.46 -2.20 11.40
N SER A 290 -7.03 -3.31 11.86
CA SER A 290 -8.49 -3.47 12.04
C SER A 290 -9.11 -2.76 13.26
N THR A 291 -8.49 -1.70 13.77
CA THR A 291 -8.97 -0.81 14.84
C THR A 291 -8.44 0.58 14.54
N GLY A 292 -9.22 1.35 13.76
CA GLY A 292 -8.80 2.63 13.19
C GLY A 292 -8.64 3.76 14.21
N SER A 293 -7.58 3.71 15.00
CA SER A 293 -6.97 4.87 15.64
C SER A 293 -5.77 5.30 14.82
N SER A 294 -5.72 6.57 14.43
CA SER A 294 -4.43 7.20 14.13
C SER A 294 -3.52 7.05 15.35
N GLY A 295 -2.21 6.91 15.13
CA GLY A 295 -1.23 7.11 16.18
C GLY A 295 -1.29 8.56 16.70
N PRO A 296 -0.70 8.84 17.88
CA PRO A 296 -0.44 10.22 18.29
C PRO A 296 0.41 10.91 17.23
N VAL A 297 0.25 12.23 17.07
CA VAL A 297 1.09 13.00 16.15
C VAL A 297 2.50 13.04 16.72
N GLU A 298 3.45 12.42 16.02
CA GLU A 298 4.85 12.41 16.42
C GLU A 298 5.59 13.64 15.86
N GLN A 299 6.66 14.04 16.55
CA GLN A 299 7.55 15.09 16.10
C GLN A 299 8.46 14.53 14.99
N GLY A 300 8.29 15.03 13.77
CA GLY A 300 9.05 14.63 12.59
C GLY A 300 10.44 15.28 12.51
N PRO A 301 11.18 15.06 11.42
CA PRO A 301 12.46 15.73 11.17
C PRO A 301 12.31 17.26 11.18
N LEU A 302 13.37 17.93 11.62
CA LEU A 302 13.51 19.39 11.55
C LEU A 302 13.52 19.84 10.09
N ALA A 303 12.81 20.92 9.79
CA ALA A 303 12.80 21.57 8.49
C ALA A 303 13.56 22.90 8.51
N ARG A 304 13.95 23.37 7.32
CA ARG A 304 14.35 24.76 7.08
C ARG A 304 13.27 25.40 6.23
N THR A 305 12.79 26.57 6.64
CA THR A 305 11.77 27.34 5.89
C THR A 305 12.33 28.72 5.55
N LEU A 306 11.99 29.22 4.36
CA LEU A 306 12.22 30.58 3.90
C LEU A 306 10.87 31.18 3.50
N THR A 307 10.34 32.02 4.38
CA THR A 307 9.13 32.81 4.17
C THR A 307 9.47 34.08 3.41
N VAL A 308 8.80 34.36 2.29
CA VAL A 308 9.01 35.54 1.44
C VAL A 308 7.68 36.24 1.16
N ALA A 309 7.63 37.57 1.30
CA ALA A 309 6.40 38.34 1.08
C ALA A 309 5.80 38.18 -0.33
N LEU A 310 4.47 37.99 -0.41
CA LEU A 310 3.70 37.92 -1.68
C LEU A 310 3.88 39.15 -2.57
N ALA A 311 4.24 40.31 -2.00
CA ALA A 311 4.53 41.54 -2.73
C ALA A 311 5.79 42.26 -2.18
N PRO A 312 6.53 43.02 -3.01
CA PRO A 312 7.70 43.78 -2.55
C PRO A 312 7.41 44.83 -1.47
N ASP A 313 6.14 45.24 -1.32
CA ASP A 313 5.66 46.20 -0.33
C ASP A 313 5.06 45.54 0.94
N ASP A 314 5.20 44.22 1.11
CA ASP A 314 4.87 43.46 2.34
C ASP A 314 3.48 43.76 2.92
N ARG A 315 2.48 43.88 2.04
CA ARG A 315 1.06 44.16 2.39
C ARG A 315 0.30 42.98 3.02
N GLY A 316 1.01 41.91 3.37
CA GLY A 316 0.45 40.69 3.95
C GLY A 316 0.57 39.47 3.04
N GLY A 317 0.70 38.29 3.67
CA GLY A 317 0.81 37.01 3.01
C GLY A 317 2.21 36.66 2.49
N SER A 318 2.49 35.36 2.42
CA SER A 318 3.80 34.77 2.10
C SER A 318 3.75 33.74 0.96
N TYR A 319 4.91 33.49 0.34
CA TYR A 319 5.30 32.18 -0.15
C TYR A 319 6.26 31.56 0.87
N ASP A 320 5.99 30.32 1.28
CA ASP A 320 6.79 29.62 2.30
C ASP A 320 7.50 28.43 1.66
N PHE A 321 8.81 28.58 1.42
CA PHE A 321 9.68 27.56 0.83
C PHE A 321 10.27 26.70 1.94
N THR A 322 9.80 25.46 2.08
CA THR A 322 10.19 24.55 3.17
C THR A 322 10.94 23.34 2.62
N VAL A 323 12.08 22.99 3.22
CA VAL A 323 12.92 21.86 2.83
C VAL A 323 13.33 21.06 4.05
N TRP A 324 13.17 19.75 3.99
CA TRP A 324 13.59 18.81 5.03
C TRP A 324 14.13 17.52 4.40
N SER A 325 14.86 16.74 5.20
CA SER A 325 15.25 15.37 4.84
C SER A 325 14.66 14.38 5.84
N THR A 326 14.46 13.14 5.40
CA THR A 326 14.10 12.01 6.29
C THR A 326 15.16 11.75 7.37
N SER A 327 16.42 12.11 7.10
CA SER A 327 17.54 12.03 8.03
C SER A 327 17.58 13.12 9.11
N GLY A 328 16.78 14.18 8.99
CA GLY A 328 16.85 15.36 9.84
C GLY A 328 18.01 16.32 9.53
N ALA A 329 18.86 16.02 8.54
CA ALA A 329 19.85 16.97 8.04
C ALA A 329 19.17 18.15 7.32
N LEU A 330 19.49 19.37 7.74
CA LEU A 330 19.02 20.60 7.09
C LEU A 330 19.91 20.98 5.90
N PRO A 331 19.32 21.54 4.81
CA PRO A 331 20.09 22.24 3.79
C PRO A 331 20.60 23.60 4.32
N GLN A 332 21.54 24.19 3.58
CA GLN A 332 22.04 25.53 3.88
C GLN A 332 21.02 26.62 3.48
N ASP A 333 21.01 27.77 4.17
CA ASP A 333 20.20 28.96 3.80
C ASP A 333 20.30 29.31 2.30
N SER A 334 21.50 29.16 1.72
CA SER A 334 21.81 29.41 0.31
C SER A 334 21.05 28.53 -0.67
N VAL A 335 20.69 27.29 -0.29
CA VAL A 335 19.87 26.39 -1.10
C VAL A 335 18.46 26.94 -1.22
N LEU A 336 17.84 27.33 -0.10
CA LEU A 336 16.51 27.90 -0.08
C LEU A 336 16.47 29.25 -0.81
N LEU A 337 17.50 30.09 -0.64
CA LEU A 337 17.63 31.33 -1.41
C LEU A 337 17.68 31.05 -2.91
N GLY A 338 18.53 30.10 -3.33
CA GLY A 338 18.68 29.70 -4.73
C GLY A 338 17.38 29.16 -5.32
N ILE A 339 16.60 28.38 -4.56
CA ILE A 339 15.26 27.92 -4.96
C ILE A 339 14.30 29.11 -5.06
N ALA A 340 14.20 29.97 -4.05
CA ALA A 340 13.25 31.09 -4.03
C ALA A 340 13.54 32.12 -5.14
N GLU A 341 14.81 32.51 -5.36
CA GLU A 341 15.21 33.41 -6.46
C GLU A 341 14.94 32.84 -7.85
N LYS A 342 14.81 31.51 -7.96
CA LYS A 342 14.58 30.78 -9.22
C LYS A 342 13.11 30.45 -9.47
N VAL A 343 12.33 30.22 -8.41
CA VAL A 343 10.90 29.88 -8.48
C VAL A 343 10.03 31.14 -8.50
N LEU A 344 10.29 32.13 -7.61
CA LEU A 344 9.46 33.34 -7.51
C LEU A 344 9.27 34.11 -8.83
N PRO A 345 10.27 34.25 -9.74
CA PRO A 345 10.06 34.93 -11.03
C PRO A 345 9.27 34.10 -12.06
N ALA A 346 9.13 32.79 -11.83
CA ALA A 346 8.39 31.88 -12.72
C ALA A 346 6.90 31.75 -12.33
N ILE A 347 6.54 32.09 -11.09
CA ILE A 347 5.16 32.06 -10.61
C ILE A 347 4.29 33.00 -11.47
N PRO A 348 3.15 32.53 -12.03
CA PRO A 348 2.29 33.36 -12.86
C PRO A 348 1.69 34.57 -12.13
N GLU A 349 2.25 35.77 -12.35
CA GLU A 349 1.63 37.03 -11.88
C GLU A 349 0.34 37.32 -12.68
N ARG A 350 -0.79 36.80 -12.18
CA ARG A 350 -2.13 37.01 -12.75
C ARG A 350 -2.52 38.50 -12.73
N SER A 351 -2.21 39.23 -13.80
CA SER A 351 -2.54 40.65 -13.97
C SER A 351 -4.04 40.92 -13.81
N VAL A 352 -4.40 42.04 -13.19
CA VAL A 352 -5.80 42.51 -13.16
C VAL A 352 -6.25 42.86 -14.59
N ARG A 353 -7.45 42.41 -14.97
CA ARG A 353 -8.21 42.86 -16.14
C ARG A 353 -9.45 43.63 -15.69
#